data_AF-A0A1T2XNJ5-F1
#
_entry.id   AF-A0A1T2XNJ5-F1
#
_cell.length_a   1.000
_cell.length_b   1.000
_cell.length_c   1.000
_cell.angle_alpha   90.00
_cell.angle_beta   90.00
_cell.angle_gamma   90.00
#
_symmetry.space_group_name_H-M   'P 1'
#
loop_
_entity.id
_entity.type
_entity.pdbx_description
1 polymer ?
#
loop_
_entity_poly.entity_id
_entity_poly.type
_entity_poly.pdbx_seq_one_letter_code
_entity_poly.pdbx_strand_id
1 'polypeptide(L)'
;MKKDKGKSNHLNSVGLSLSALEIHEKEFGYSIRGYNIEEVDLYLDQIIKDYEAFHSVIQEMQKYIKDLQDEISDMPKTSQEPDSLLDRIRDLEVYCFGRMKG
;
A
#
# COMPACT_ATOMS: atom_id res chain seq x y z
N MET A 1 10.82 -11.81 -31.13
CA MET A 1 9.94 -10.92 -30.35
C MET A 1 8.49 -11.33 -30.49
N LYS A 2 7.88 -11.90 -29.45
CA LYS A 2 6.41 -11.94 -29.32
C LYS A 2 6.10 -11.18 -28.04
N LYS A 3 5.34 -10.09 -28.18
CA LYS A 3 4.99 -9.15 -27.11
C LYS A 3 4.27 -9.88 -25.98
N ASP A 4 4.74 -9.66 -24.74
CA ASP A 4 4.06 -10.01 -23.50
C ASP A 4 2.61 -9.50 -23.55
N LYS A 5 1.67 -10.44 -23.69
CA LYS A 5 0.24 -10.19 -23.45
C LYS A 5 -0.09 -10.69 -22.06
N GLY A 6 -0.53 -9.78 -21.21
CA GLY A 6 -1.16 -10.11 -19.93
C GLY A 6 -0.26 -9.89 -18.72
N LYS A 7 0.01 -8.62 -18.37
CA LYS A 7 0.18 -8.29 -16.95
C LYS A 7 -1.15 -8.60 -16.27
N SER A 8 -1.19 -9.79 -15.65
CA SER A 8 -2.34 -10.27 -14.89
C SER A 8 -2.78 -9.25 -13.85
N ASN A 9 -4.08 -9.00 -13.79
CA ASN A 9 -4.76 -7.99 -12.98
C ASN A 9 -4.45 -8.17 -11.48
N HIS A 10 -3.45 -7.43 -10.98
CA HIS A 10 -3.09 -7.33 -9.56
C HIS A 10 -4.21 -6.71 -8.68
N LEU A 11 -5.29 -6.20 -9.29
CA LEU A 11 -6.41 -5.57 -8.60
C LEU A 11 -7.39 -6.60 -7.99
N ASN A 12 -7.46 -7.80 -8.56
CA ASN A 12 -8.39 -8.85 -8.10
C ASN A 12 -8.10 -9.33 -6.67
N SER A 13 -6.84 -9.28 -6.23
CA SER A 13 -6.47 -9.68 -4.86
C SER A 13 -7.01 -8.74 -3.78
N VAL A 14 -7.45 -7.54 -4.17
CA VAL A 14 -8.04 -6.52 -3.28
C VAL A 14 -9.55 -6.38 -3.50
N GLY A 15 -10.15 -7.25 -4.33
CA GLY A 15 -11.58 -7.23 -4.65
C GLY A 15 -11.99 -6.19 -5.70
N LEU A 16 -11.03 -5.57 -6.40
CA LEU A 16 -11.29 -4.65 -7.50
C LEU A 16 -11.23 -5.40 -8.84
N SER A 17 -12.37 -5.43 -9.54
CA SER A 17 -12.52 -6.19 -10.78
C SER A 17 -12.20 -5.40 -12.05
N LEU A 18 -12.13 -4.06 -11.97
CA LEU A 18 -11.98 -3.17 -13.12
C LEU A 18 -11.02 -2.02 -12.79
N SER A 19 -10.29 -1.57 -13.81
CA SER A 19 -9.51 -0.34 -13.84
C SER A 19 -10.15 0.71 -14.76
N ALA A 20 -9.79 1.98 -14.58
CA ALA A 20 -10.23 3.07 -15.46
C ALA A 20 -9.92 2.78 -16.94
N LEU A 21 -8.74 2.21 -17.22
CA LEU A 21 -8.33 1.80 -18.57
C LEU A 21 -9.22 0.67 -19.13
N GLU A 22 -9.50 -0.37 -18.33
CA GLU A 22 -10.37 -1.48 -18.76
C GLU A 22 -11.80 -1.01 -19.02
N ILE A 23 -12.29 0.00 -18.30
CA ILE A 23 -13.61 0.61 -18.55
C ILE A 23 -13.57 1.43 -19.84
N HIS A 24 -12.50 2.19 -20.08
CA HIS A 24 -12.34 2.98 -21.30
C HIS A 24 -12.21 2.13 -22.57
N GLU A 25 -11.48 1.01 -22.50
CA GLU A 25 -11.28 0.09 -23.63
C GLU A 25 -12.48 -0.86 -23.84
N LYS A 26 -13.54 -0.74 -23.03
CA LYS A 26 -14.68 -1.65 -23.08
C LYS A 26 -15.61 -1.34 -24.25
N GLU A 27 -15.64 -2.23 -25.23
CA GLU A 27 -16.65 -2.19 -26.29
C GLU A 27 -17.88 -3.05 -25.94
N PHE A 28 -19.07 -2.50 -26.20
CA PHE A 28 -20.35 -3.21 -26.06
C PHE A 28 -20.91 -3.58 -27.44
N GLY A 29 -21.51 -4.77 -27.54
CA GLY A 29 -22.20 -5.19 -28.75
C GLY A 29 -23.52 -4.42 -28.95
N TYR A 30 -23.88 -4.17 -30.20
CA TYR A 30 -25.16 -3.53 -30.54
C TYR A 30 -26.35 -4.51 -30.38
N SER A 31 -27.45 -4.02 -29.81
CA SER A 31 -28.72 -4.76 -29.67
C SER A 31 -29.88 -3.88 -30.13
N ILE A 32 -30.86 -4.48 -30.82
CA ILE A 32 -32.09 -3.82 -31.32
C ILE A 32 -32.92 -3.23 -30.16
N ARG A 33 -32.77 -3.75 -28.95
CA ARG A 33 -33.28 -3.15 -27.71
C ARG A 33 -32.14 -3.09 -26.71
N GLY A 34 -31.45 -1.96 -26.69
CA GLY A 34 -30.34 -1.68 -25.79
C GLY A 34 -30.42 -0.25 -25.27
N TYR A 35 -29.50 0.08 -24.37
CA TYR A 35 -29.29 1.46 -23.93
C TYR A 35 -28.74 2.31 -25.07
N ASN A 36 -28.98 3.62 -25.00
CA ASN A 36 -28.37 4.57 -25.93
C ASN A 36 -26.87 4.60 -25.69
N ILE A 37 -26.07 4.39 -26.75
CA ILE A 37 -24.61 4.35 -26.68
C ILE A 37 -24.05 5.66 -26.12
N GLU A 38 -24.55 6.82 -26.58
CA GLU A 38 -24.06 8.13 -26.13
C GLU A 38 -24.34 8.38 -24.64
N GLU A 39 -25.50 7.91 -24.15
CA GLU A 39 -25.85 8.02 -22.73
C GLU A 39 -24.97 7.12 -21.86
N VAL A 40 -24.70 5.90 -22.34
CA VAL A 40 -23.78 4.97 -21.68
C VAL A 40 -22.37 5.53 -21.67
N ASP A 41 -21.88 6.04 -22.79
CA ASP A 41 -20.53 6.62 -22.90
C ASP A 41 -20.35 7.81 -21.96
N LEU A 42 -21.32 8.74 -21.92
CA LEU A 42 -21.28 9.87 -21.01
C LEU A 42 -21.25 9.44 -19.53
N TYR A 43 -21.99 8.37 -19.20
CA TYR A 43 -21.99 7.80 -17.86
C TYR A 43 -20.68 7.08 -17.53
N LEU A 44 -20.11 6.34 -18.48
CA LEU A 44 -18.82 5.67 -18.32
C LEU A 44 -17.68 6.68 -18.18
N ASP A 45 -17.71 7.81 -18.88
CA ASP A 45 -16.75 8.91 -18.71
C ASP A 45 -16.75 9.45 -17.28
N GLN A 46 -17.92 9.54 -16.65
CA GLN A 46 -18.03 9.95 -15.25
C GLN A 46 -17.43 8.87 -14.32
N ILE A 47 -17.76 7.61 -14.55
CA ILE A 47 -17.21 6.50 -13.76
C ILE A 47 -15.68 6.43 -13.89
N ILE A 48 -15.14 6.63 -15.09
CA ILE A 48 -13.69 6.64 -15.34
C ILE A 48 -13.01 7.72 -14.48
N LYS A 49 -13.55 8.95 -14.48
CA LYS A 49 -13.04 10.05 -13.65
C LYS A 49 -13.05 9.69 -12.17
N ASP A 50 -14.12 9.08 -11.68
CA ASP A 50 -14.21 8.67 -10.28
C ASP A 50 -13.18 7.56 -9.95
N TYR A 51 -12.97 6.60 -10.85
CA TYR A 51 -11.94 5.57 -10.67
C TYR A 51 -10.51 6.14 -10.63
N GLU A 52 -10.22 7.14 -11.47
CA GLU A 52 -8.94 7.86 -11.44
C GLU A 52 -8.76 8.66 -10.14
N ALA A 53 -9.82 9.31 -9.67
CA ALA A 53 -9.82 10.03 -8.40
C ALA A 53 -9.58 9.07 -7.22
N PHE A 54 -10.28 7.93 -7.18
CA PHE A 54 -10.07 6.91 -6.15
C PHE A 54 -8.63 6.37 -6.17
N HIS A 55 -8.08 6.11 -7.36
CA HIS A 55 -6.71 5.66 -7.48
C HIS A 55 -5.72 6.67 -6.90
N SER A 56 -5.92 7.95 -7.21
CA SER A 56 -5.10 9.06 -6.71
C SER A 56 -5.15 9.16 -5.17
N VAL A 57 -6.36 9.09 -4.60
CA VAL A 57 -6.57 9.12 -3.14
C VAL A 57 -5.89 7.91 -2.46
N ILE A 58 -6.05 6.72 -3.01
CA ILE A 58 -5.41 5.51 -2.47
C ILE A 58 -3.88 5.64 -2.49
N GLN A 59 -3.31 6.13 -3.59
CA GLN A 59 -1.86 6.35 -3.69
C GLN A 59 -1.37 7.37 -2.67
N GLU A 60 -2.09 8.48 -2.49
CA GLU A 60 -1.76 9.50 -1.50
C GLU A 60 -1.80 8.93 -0.07
N MET A 61 -2.84 8.17 0.26
CA MET A 61 -2.94 7.52 1.57
C MET A 61 -1.84 6.48 1.80
N GLN A 62 -1.52 5.68 0.78
CA GLN A 62 -0.42 4.70 0.87
C GLN A 62 0.93 5.38 1.06
N LYS A 63 1.16 6.51 0.37
CA LYS A 63 2.36 7.32 0.54
C LYS A 63 2.43 7.87 1.96
N TYR A 64 1.36 8.46 2.47
CA TYR A 64 1.31 8.99 3.83
C TYR A 64 1.57 7.91 4.89
N ILE A 65 0.98 6.73 4.74
CA ILE A 65 1.24 5.58 5.62
C ILE A 65 2.71 5.19 5.58
N LYS A 66 3.31 5.15 4.39
CA LYS A 66 4.73 4.82 4.24
C LYS A 66 5.62 5.87 4.91
N ASP A 67 5.37 7.14 4.64
CA ASP A 67 6.16 8.24 5.22
C ASP A 67 6.09 8.21 6.76
N LEU A 68 4.92 7.92 7.35
CA LEU A 68 4.78 7.74 8.80
C LEU A 68 5.49 6.48 9.33
N GLN A 69 5.45 5.37 8.60
CA GLN A 69 6.16 4.14 8.99
C GLN A 69 7.67 4.36 8.98
N ASP A 70 8.17 5.08 7.98
CA ASP A 70 9.58 5.46 7.87
C ASP A 70 9.96 6.37 9.04
N GLU A 71 9.16 7.38 9.39
CA GLU A 71 9.38 8.25 10.56
C GLU A 71 9.40 7.47 11.88
N ILE A 72 8.48 6.51 12.08
CA ILE A 72 8.47 5.65 13.26
C ILE A 72 9.73 4.77 13.32
N SER A 73 10.23 4.31 12.16
CA SER A 73 11.41 3.46 12.09
C SER A 73 12.72 4.22 12.36
N ASP A 74 12.79 5.47 11.91
CA ASP A 74 13.93 6.36 12.09
C ASP A 74 13.95 7.00 13.49
N MET A 75 12.80 7.07 14.17
CA MET A 75 12.76 7.48 15.56
C MET A 75 13.61 6.49 16.37
N PRO A 76 14.71 6.93 17.00
CA PRO A 76 15.48 6.03 17.86
C PRO A 76 14.49 5.52 18.89
N LYS A 77 14.41 4.19 19.05
CA LYS A 77 13.59 3.51 20.07
C LYS A 77 14.03 3.96 21.46
N THR A 78 13.69 5.19 21.80
CA THR A 78 14.00 5.84 23.07
C THR A 78 12.80 5.58 23.94
N SER A 79 12.51 4.30 24.12
CA SER A 79 11.52 3.81 25.07
C SER A 79 12.00 2.44 25.51
N GLN A 80 12.79 2.50 26.56
CA GLN A 80 13.06 1.44 27.53
C GLN A 80 14.03 0.37 27.05
N GLU A 81 15.30 0.68 27.27
CA GLU A 81 16.35 -0.30 27.54
C GLU A 81 16.34 -0.60 29.06
N PRO A 82 15.50 -1.54 29.57
CA PRO A 82 15.83 -2.18 30.83
C PRO A 82 17.18 -2.90 30.71
N ASP A 83 17.55 -3.31 29.49
CA ASP A 83 18.82 -3.95 29.16
C ASP A 83 20.00 -3.02 29.37
N SER A 84 19.97 -1.73 28.99
CA SER A 84 21.07 -0.80 29.32
C SER A 84 21.30 -0.59 30.82
N LEU A 85 20.24 -0.62 31.64
CA LEU A 85 20.37 -0.53 33.10
C LEU A 85 20.91 -1.84 33.68
N LEU A 86 20.44 -2.99 33.17
CA LEU A 86 20.95 -4.31 33.54
C LEU A 86 22.41 -4.51 33.13
N ASP A 87 22.80 -4.02 31.96
CA ASP A 87 24.18 -4.05 31.46
C ASP A 87 25.07 -3.15 32.32
N ARG A 88 24.61 -1.94 32.68
CA ARG A 88 25.34 -1.07 33.61
C ARG A 88 25.46 -1.67 35.01
N ILE A 89 24.43 -2.35 35.51
CA ILE A 89 24.49 -3.05 36.81
C ILE A 89 25.49 -4.21 36.74
N ARG A 90 25.47 -5.01 35.66
CA ARG A 90 26.42 -6.10 35.43
C ARG A 90 27.87 -5.61 35.38
N ASP A 91 28.12 -4.50 34.68
CA ASP A 91 29.45 -3.89 34.61
C ASP A 91 29.92 -3.41 35.99
N LEU A 92 29.02 -2.80 36.78
CA LEU A 92 29.29 -2.38 38.14
C LEU A 92 29.56 -3.57 39.08
N GLU A 93 28.85 -4.69 38.93
CA GLU A 93 29.11 -5.90 39.72
C GLU A 93 30.51 -6.47 39.44
N VAL A 94 30.90 -6.52 38.16
CA VAL A 94 32.25 -6.95 37.76
C VAL A 94 33.32 -6.02 38.35
N TYR A 95 33.06 -4.71 38.39
CA TYR A 95 33.99 -3.73 38.93
C TYR A 95 34.09 -3.76 40.47
N CYS A 96 32.95 -3.81 41.17
CA CYS A 96 32.91 -3.76 42.64
C CYS A 96 33.25 -5.10 43.30
N PHE A 97 32.76 -6.21 42.75
CA PHE A 97 32.91 -7.53 43.38
C PHE A 97 33.99 -8.40 42.71
N GLY A 98 34.50 -7.97 41.56
CA GLY A 98 35.40 -8.79 40.75
C GLY A 98 34.67 -10.03 40.22
N ARG A 99 35.29 -10.73 39.27
CA ARG A 99 34.78 -12.03 38.80
C ARG A 99 34.74 -13.01 39.98
N MET A 100 33.56 -13.19 40.61
CA MET A 100 33.36 -14.32 41.52
C MET A 100 33.52 -15.59 40.69
N LYS A 101 34.67 -16.25 40.87
CA LYS A 101 34.82 -17.64 40.47
C LYS A 101 34.09 -18.50 41.51
N GLY A 102 33.10 -19.26 41.05
CA GLY A 102 32.39 -20.28 41.82
C GLY A 102 31.52 -21.10 40.89
#